data_AF-A0A933PPV9-F1
#
_entry.id   AF-A0A933PPV9-F1
#
_cell.length_a   1.000
_cell.length_b   1.000
_cell.length_c   1.000
_cell.angle_alpha   90.00
_cell.angle_beta   90.00
_cell.angle_gamma   90.00
#
_symmetry.space_group_name_H-M   'P 1'
#
loop_
_entity.id
_entity.type
_entity.pdbx_description
1 polymer ?
#
loop_
_entity_poly.entity_id
_entity_poly.type
_entity_poly.pdbx_seq_one_letter_code
_entity_poly.pdbx_strand_id
1 'polypeptide(L)'
;MIDTLVVIPCYNAALTLEAAVVSVRAQGQPNTHIALVDDCSTDGRTWSLIQDLAKRHAEVSAHQTPANGGPAAARNLGARAQDCRFLAFLDADDQYLPGFLSTAIRYLEGHDRVDAVKIGIEIDPPVAIDPIRYAATVRSVPSNLVLRRWVFDFLGGFPEDPIFRTPLAGEDVAFQEALFSLFNVLNIEERLLLHHCPPNSHFHRFLAETRVENGQLIYPESPERLEIGRAAGRFITAARDQARAAMQASLRRP
;
A
#
# COMPACT_ATOMS: atom_id res chain seq x y z
N MET A 1 -14.63 -14.84 -10.31
CA MET A 1 -13.53 -14.37 -9.44
C MET A 1 -13.06 -13.05 -10.00
N ILE A 2 -12.86 -12.04 -9.16
CA ILE A 2 -12.36 -10.72 -9.59
C ILE A 2 -10.89 -10.86 -9.98
N ASP A 3 -10.48 -10.23 -11.08
CA ASP A 3 -9.08 -10.30 -11.50
C ASP A 3 -8.22 -9.38 -10.65
N THR A 4 -8.57 -8.11 -10.56
CA THR A 4 -7.84 -7.13 -9.74
C THR A 4 -8.77 -6.42 -8.77
N LEU A 5 -8.40 -6.36 -7.50
CA LEU A 5 -9.05 -5.51 -6.51
C LEU A 5 -8.09 -4.38 -6.14
N VAL A 6 -8.55 -3.14 -6.28
CA VAL A 6 -7.84 -1.94 -5.78
C VAL A 6 -8.52 -1.47 -4.50
N VAL A 7 -7.78 -1.44 -3.40
CA VAL A 7 -8.28 -0.94 -2.12
C VAL A 7 -7.85 0.51 -1.93
N ILE A 8 -8.81 1.39 -1.67
CA ILE A 8 -8.58 2.82 -1.42
C ILE A 8 -9.02 3.16 0.02
N PRO A 9 -8.06 3.24 0.97
CA PRO A 9 -8.36 3.70 2.32
C PRO A 9 -8.62 5.21 2.31
N CYS A 10 -9.69 5.65 2.95
CA CYS A 10 -10.15 7.03 2.95
C CYS A 10 -10.26 7.56 4.38
N TYR A 11 -9.66 8.72 4.65
CA TYR A 11 -9.93 9.49 5.87
C TYR A 11 -9.90 10.98 5.52
N ASN A 12 -11.06 11.64 5.64
CA ASN A 12 -11.24 13.05 5.25
C ASN A 12 -10.77 13.35 3.81
N ALA A 13 -11.09 12.44 2.88
CA ALA A 13 -10.64 12.44 1.50
C ALA A 13 -11.64 13.04 0.49
N ALA A 14 -12.66 13.79 0.94
CA ALA A 14 -13.73 14.30 0.09
C ALA A 14 -13.26 15.17 -1.10
N LEU A 15 -12.05 15.74 -1.02
CA LEU A 15 -11.49 16.60 -2.07
C LEU A 15 -10.66 15.84 -3.11
N THR A 16 -10.20 14.62 -2.81
CA THR A 16 -9.20 13.91 -3.62
C THR A 16 -9.71 12.56 -4.13
N LEU A 17 -10.62 11.93 -3.39
CA LEU A 17 -11.09 10.57 -3.65
C LEU A 17 -11.64 10.36 -5.08
N GLU A 18 -12.37 11.33 -5.62
CA GLU A 18 -12.94 11.19 -6.96
C GLU A 18 -11.84 11.09 -8.03
N ALA A 19 -10.73 11.83 -7.88
CA ALA A 19 -9.59 11.73 -8.79
C ALA A 19 -8.90 10.36 -8.69
N ALA A 20 -8.70 9.85 -7.47
CA ALA A 20 -8.14 8.51 -7.25
C ALA A 20 -8.99 7.43 -7.93
N VAL A 21 -10.32 7.44 -7.73
CA VAL A 21 -11.25 6.49 -8.37
C VAL A 21 -11.24 6.61 -9.88
N VAL A 22 -11.27 7.82 -10.43
CA VAL A 22 -11.19 8.05 -11.88
C VAL A 22 -9.89 7.47 -12.44
N SER A 23 -8.76 7.64 -11.75
CA SER A 23 -7.46 7.14 -12.19
C SER A 23 -7.42 5.60 -12.29
N VAL A 24 -8.06 4.88 -11.35
CA VAL A 24 -8.18 3.41 -11.40
C VAL A 24 -9.06 2.97 -12.55
N ARG A 25 -10.23 3.62 -12.74
CA ARG A 25 -11.15 3.26 -13.82
C ARG A 25 -10.54 3.54 -15.20
N ALA A 26 -9.71 4.58 -15.32
CA ALA A 26 -9.00 4.92 -16.55
C ALA A 26 -7.95 3.87 -16.97
N GLN A 27 -7.58 2.93 -16.09
CA GLN A 27 -6.63 1.85 -16.44
C GLN A 27 -7.21 0.85 -17.46
N GLY A 28 -8.54 0.79 -17.60
CA GLY A 28 -9.22 0.01 -18.63
C GLY A 28 -9.02 -1.52 -18.54
N GLN A 29 -8.47 -2.04 -17.44
CA GLN A 29 -8.27 -3.47 -17.26
C GLN A 29 -9.61 -4.17 -16.99
N PRO A 30 -9.89 -5.31 -17.67
CA PRO A 30 -11.13 -6.03 -17.45
C PRO A 30 -11.22 -6.52 -15.99
N ASN A 31 -12.45 -6.61 -15.47
CA ASN A 31 -12.75 -7.22 -14.17
C ASN A 31 -11.95 -6.63 -12.99
N THR A 32 -11.62 -5.33 -13.07
CA THR A 32 -11.02 -4.57 -11.96
C THR A 32 -12.12 -3.98 -11.08
N HIS A 33 -12.06 -4.25 -9.78
CA HIS A 33 -12.98 -3.72 -8.79
C HIS A 33 -12.27 -2.78 -7.82
N ILE A 34 -13.03 -1.88 -7.21
CA ILE A 34 -12.53 -0.89 -6.25
C ILE A 34 -13.26 -1.09 -4.91
N ALA A 35 -12.50 -1.27 -3.84
CA ALA A 35 -13.01 -1.23 -2.47
C ALA A 35 -12.64 0.11 -1.84
N LEU A 36 -13.65 0.98 -1.69
CA LEU A 36 -13.53 2.24 -0.98
C LEU A 36 -13.82 1.99 0.49
N VAL A 37 -12.88 2.37 1.37
CA VAL A 37 -12.99 2.10 2.80
C VAL A 37 -12.86 3.39 3.59
N ASP A 38 -13.97 3.87 4.14
CA ASP A 38 -13.97 5.01 5.05
C ASP A 38 -13.45 4.61 6.44
N ASP A 39 -12.36 5.23 6.88
CA ASP A 39 -11.80 5.00 8.21
C ASP A 39 -12.42 5.93 9.26
N CYS A 40 -13.75 5.98 9.31
CA CYS A 40 -14.54 6.91 10.13
C CYS A 40 -14.15 8.38 9.91
N SER A 41 -14.29 8.88 8.69
CA SER A 41 -14.05 10.30 8.40
C SER A 41 -14.95 11.22 9.22
N THR A 42 -14.42 12.41 9.55
CA THR A 42 -15.08 13.43 10.37
C THR A 42 -15.50 14.67 9.58
N ASP A 43 -15.14 14.75 8.30
CA ASP A 43 -15.44 15.87 7.42
C ASP A 43 -16.91 15.96 6.94
N GLY A 44 -17.75 14.99 7.33
CA GLY A 44 -19.17 14.90 6.97
C GLY A 44 -19.46 14.68 5.49
N ARG A 45 -18.44 14.47 4.64
CA ARG A 45 -18.58 14.39 3.19
C ARG A 45 -17.96 13.14 2.58
N THR A 46 -16.85 12.66 3.14
CA THR A 46 -16.10 11.52 2.58
C THR A 46 -16.97 10.26 2.52
N TRP A 47 -17.67 9.91 3.61
CA TRP A 47 -18.51 8.71 3.62
C TRP A 47 -19.67 8.78 2.62
N SER A 48 -20.36 9.93 2.54
CA SER A 48 -21.43 10.11 1.56
C SER A 48 -20.91 10.03 0.12
N LEU A 49 -19.73 10.61 -0.17
CA LEU A 49 -19.09 10.50 -1.47
C LEU A 49 -18.77 9.04 -1.83
N ILE A 50 -18.25 8.25 -0.88
CA ILE A 50 -17.98 6.82 -1.06
C ILE A 50 -19.26 6.06 -1.41
N GLN A 51 -20.34 6.30 -0.67
CA GLN A 51 -21.63 5.66 -0.92
C GLN A 51 -22.19 6.02 -2.31
N ASP A 52 -22.05 7.28 -2.73
CA ASP A 52 -22.54 7.73 -4.02
C ASP A 52 -21.69 7.20 -5.18
N LEU A 53 -20.38 7.07 -5.01
CA LEU A 53 -19.50 6.40 -5.99
C LEU A 53 -19.88 4.92 -6.17
N ALA A 54 -20.15 4.20 -5.07
CA ALA A 54 -20.58 2.80 -5.12
C ALA A 54 -21.97 2.62 -5.77
N LYS A 55 -22.87 3.59 -5.64
CA LYS A 55 -24.16 3.58 -6.37
C LYS A 55 -23.99 3.87 -7.86
N ARG A 56 -23.04 4.73 -8.23
CA ARG A 56 -22.79 5.16 -9.62
C ARG A 56 -22.04 4.11 -10.45
N HIS A 57 -21.21 3.29 -9.81
CA HIS A 57 -20.27 2.39 -10.47
C HIS A 57 -20.40 0.97 -9.89
N ALA A 58 -20.83 0.02 -10.72
CA ALA A 58 -21.10 -1.36 -10.28
C ALA A 58 -19.84 -2.11 -9.80
N GLU A 59 -18.67 -1.69 -10.30
CA GLU A 59 -17.35 -2.21 -9.90
C GLU A 59 -16.81 -1.61 -8.59
N VAL A 60 -17.53 -0.65 -7.98
CA VAL A 60 -17.12 0.04 -6.75
C VAL A 60 -17.95 -0.46 -5.57
N SER A 61 -17.29 -0.80 -4.47
CA SER A 61 -17.93 -1.18 -3.20
C SER A 61 -17.54 -0.21 -2.08
N ALA A 62 -18.51 0.06 -1.20
CA ALA A 62 -18.36 0.96 -0.06
C ALA A 62 -18.29 0.18 1.25
N HIS A 63 -17.26 0.46 2.04
CA HIS A 63 -17.04 -0.11 3.37
C HIS A 63 -16.70 1.01 4.36
N GLN A 64 -16.98 0.77 5.64
CA GLN A 64 -16.63 1.70 6.70
C GLN A 64 -16.07 0.91 7.89
N THR A 65 -14.99 1.40 8.50
CA THR A 65 -14.46 0.82 9.74
C THR A 65 -15.40 1.15 10.91
N PRO A 66 -15.44 0.32 11.97
CA PRO A 66 -16.29 0.59 13.14
C PRO A 66 -15.80 1.77 13.99
N ALA A 67 -14.52 2.09 13.90
CA ALA A 67 -13.86 3.24 14.51
C ALA A 67 -12.60 3.55 13.69
N ASN A 68 -12.10 4.79 13.76
CA ASN A 68 -10.86 5.18 13.10
C ASN A 68 -9.70 4.28 13.59
N GLY A 69 -9.25 3.37 12.73
CA GLY A 69 -8.24 2.34 13.01
C GLY A 69 -6.89 2.62 12.34
N GLY A 70 -6.84 3.62 11.47
CA GLY A 70 -5.67 3.97 10.68
C GLY A 70 -5.70 3.29 9.31
N PRO A 71 -4.80 3.68 8.40
CA PRO A 71 -4.79 3.20 7.02
C PRO A 71 -4.57 1.68 6.92
N ALA A 72 -3.81 1.06 7.84
CA ALA A 72 -3.68 -0.40 7.92
C ALA A 72 -5.04 -1.11 8.08
N ALA A 73 -5.85 -0.68 9.05
CA ALA A 73 -7.16 -1.28 9.33
C ALA A 73 -8.10 -1.12 8.13
N ALA A 74 -8.10 0.05 7.49
CA ALA A 74 -8.89 0.31 6.30
C ALA A 74 -8.44 -0.55 5.09
N ARG A 75 -7.13 -0.65 4.82
CA ARG A 75 -6.58 -1.52 3.76
C ARG A 75 -6.93 -2.98 4.00
N ASN A 76 -6.81 -3.45 5.24
CA ASN A 76 -7.14 -4.82 5.61
C ASN A 76 -8.63 -5.12 5.47
N LEU A 77 -9.51 -4.21 5.90
CA LEU A 77 -10.96 -4.35 5.73
C LEU A 77 -11.33 -4.45 4.25
N GLY A 78 -10.81 -3.54 3.41
CA GLY A 78 -11.08 -3.55 1.97
C GLY A 78 -10.56 -4.79 1.28
N ALA A 79 -9.34 -5.23 1.62
CA ALA A 79 -8.76 -6.45 1.08
C ALA A 79 -9.57 -7.70 1.47
N ARG A 80 -10.12 -7.76 2.69
CA ARG A 80 -10.93 -8.91 3.15
C ARG A 80 -12.36 -8.91 2.61
N ALA A 81 -12.85 -7.78 2.09
CA ALA A 81 -14.22 -7.66 1.63
C ALA A 81 -14.54 -8.48 0.37
N GLN A 82 -13.53 -8.72 -0.49
CA GLN A 82 -13.73 -9.44 -1.76
C GLN A 82 -12.49 -10.28 -2.09
N ASP A 83 -12.73 -11.46 -2.66
CA ASP A 83 -11.67 -12.33 -3.17
C ASP A 83 -11.27 -11.91 -4.59
N CYS A 84 -9.97 -12.00 -4.89
CA CYS A 84 -9.39 -11.55 -6.15
C CYS A 84 -8.12 -12.31 -6.49
N ARG A 85 -7.68 -12.24 -7.75
CA ARG A 85 -6.39 -12.82 -8.17
C ARG A 85 -5.21 -11.90 -7.81
N PHE A 86 -5.35 -10.61 -8.11
CA PHE A 86 -4.37 -9.56 -7.83
C PHE A 86 -4.96 -8.52 -6.90
N LEU A 87 -4.15 -8.07 -5.95
CA LEU A 87 -4.50 -7.03 -4.99
C LEU A 87 -3.58 -5.84 -5.22
N ALA A 88 -4.15 -4.64 -5.23
CA ALA A 88 -3.43 -3.38 -5.31
C ALA A 88 -3.99 -2.39 -4.30
N PHE A 89 -3.21 -1.37 -3.96
CA PHE A 89 -3.59 -0.31 -3.03
C PHE A 89 -3.39 1.04 -3.70
N LEU A 90 -4.25 2.01 -3.39
CA LEU A 90 -4.07 3.38 -3.83
C LEU A 90 -4.57 4.31 -2.72
N ASP A 91 -3.71 5.14 -2.17
CA ASP A 91 -4.11 6.14 -1.18
C ASP A 91 -5.05 7.17 -1.84
N ALA A 92 -6.01 7.70 -1.07
CA ALA A 92 -7.12 8.49 -1.62
C ALA A 92 -6.71 9.87 -2.19
N ASP A 93 -5.46 10.27 -2.02
CA ASP A 93 -4.82 11.47 -2.57
C ASP A 93 -3.83 11.19 -3.70
N ASP A 94 -3.55 9.92 -4.01
CA ASP A 94 -2.69 9.50 -5.12
C ASP A 94 -3.50 9.17 -6.39
N GLN A 95 -2.80 9.04 -7.53
CA GLN A 95 -3.43 8.64 -8.81
C GLN A 95 -2.56 7.65 -9.58
N TYR A 96 -3.18 6.64 -10.18
CA TYR A 96 -2.52 5.81 -11.18
C TYR A 96 -2.40 6.55 -12.51
N LEU A 97 -1.18 6.61 -13.04
CA LEU A 97 -0.92 7.07 -14.40
C LEU A 97 -1.28 5.97 -15.41
N PRO A 98 -1.49 6.32 -16.70
CA PRO A 98 -1.83 5.34 -17.72
C PRO A 98 -0.82 4.20 -17.77
N GLY A 99 -1.31 2.96 -17.66
CA GLY A 99 -0.49 1.75 -17.82
C GLY A 99 -0.04 1.10 -16.51
N PHE A 100 -0.27 1.72 -15.35
CA PHE A 100 0.14 1.17 -14.05
C PHE A 100 -0.32 -0.29 -13.85
N LEU A 101 -1.63 -0.55 -13.96
CA LEU A 101 -2.18 -1.89 -13.72
C LEU A 101 -1.78 -2.88 -14.82
N SER A 102 -1.85 -2.50 -16.10
CA SER A 102 -1.42 -3.37 -17.20
C SER A 102 0.03 -3.80 -17.08
N THR A 103 0.90 -2.88 -16.67
CA THR A 103 2.33 -3.14 -16.50
C THR A 103 2.54 -4.15 -15.38
N ALA A 104 1.97 -3.92 -14.20
CA ALA A 104 2.09 -4.84 -13.08
C ALA A 104 1.53 -6.24 -13.40
N ILE A 105 0.30 -6.30 -13.92
CA ILE A 105 -0.39 -7.57 -14.23
C ILE A 105 0.41 -8.36 -15.27
N ARG A 106 0.91 -7.71 -16.34
CA ARG A 106 1.74 -8.37 -17.36
C ARG A 106 2.96 -9.07 -16.76
N TYR A 107 3.64 -8.44 -15.79
CA TYR A 107 4.80 -9.07 -15.14
C TYR A 107 4.40 -10.22 -14.22
N LEU A 108 3.32 -10.06 -13.45
CA LEU A 108 2.81 -11.12 -12.58
C LEU A 108 2.34 -12.33 -13.39
N GLU A 109 1.67 -12.12 -14.52
CA GLU A 109 1.20 -13.22 -15.37
C GLU A 109 2.31 -13.87 -16.19
N GLY A 110 3.28 -13.08 -16.68
CA GLY A 110 4.37 -13.59 -17.50
C GLY A 110 5.48 -14.30 -16.72
N HIS A 111 5.50 -14.19 -15.39
CA HIS A 111 6.57 -14.72 -14.55
C HIS A 111 6.01 -15.37 -13.28
N ASP A 112 5.91 -16.71 -13.28
CA ASP A 112 5.40 -17.48 -12.13
C ASP A 112 6.21 -17.30 -10.85
N ARG A 113 7.46 -16.85 -10.98
CA ARG A 113 8.35 -16.56 -9.84
C ARG A 113 8.15 -15.17 -9.25
N VAL A 114 7.40 -14.28 -9.89
CA VAL A 114 7.15 -12.92 -9.37
C VAL A 114 5.88 -12.96 -8.52
N ASP A 115 6.03 -12.57 -7.26
CA ASP A 115 4.98 -12.62 -6.24
C ASP A 115 4.30 -11.24 -6.09
N ALA A 116 5.07 -10.18 -6.31
CA ALA A 116 4.62 -8.80 -6.27
C ALA A 116 5.43 -7.91 -7.21
N VAL A 117 4.84 -6.78 -7.60
CA VAL A 117 5.45 -5.74 -8.43
C VAL A 117 5.34 -4.41 -7.72
N LYS A 118 6.46 -3.69 -7.61
CA LYS A 118 6.48 -2.27 -7.24
C LYS A 118 6.84 -1.42 -8.45
N ILE A 119 6.09 -0.34 -8.67
CA ILE A 119 6.30 0.57 -9.79
C ILE A 119 6.88 1.90 -9.29
N GLY A 120 7.70 2.56 -10.11
CA GLY A 120 8.24 3.89 -9.80
C GLY A 120 7.15 4.93 -9.59
N ILE A 121 7.50 6.01 -8.90
CA ILE A 121 6.57 7.08 -8.52
C ILE A 121 7.02 8.41 -9.14
N GLU A 122 6.07 9.20 -9.60
CA GLU A 122 6.22 10.61 -9.89
C GLU A 122 5.77 11.40 -8.67
N ILE A 123 6.66 12.24 -8.11
CA ILE A 123 6.34 13.05 -6.94
C ILE A 123 5.64 14.32 -7.41
N ASP A 124 4.47 14.60 -6.84
CA ASP A 124 3.66 15.77 -7.16
C ASP A 124 3.36 16.63 -5.91
N PRO A 125 3.74 17.92 -5.87
CA PRO A 125 4.50 18.63 -6.88
C PRO A 125 5.95 18.12 -6.98
N PRO A 126 6.60 18.27 -8.16
CA PRO A 126 7.98 17.84 -8.33
C PRO A 126 8.95 18.49 -7.34
N VAL A 127 9.79 17.66 -6.72
CA VAL A 127 10.87 18.11 -5.82
C VAL A 127 12.19 17.49 -6.22
N ALA A 128 13.28 18.23 -6.05
CA ALA A 128 14.62 17.66 -6.13
C ALA A 128 14.84 16.70 -4.94
N ILE A 129 15.06 15.43 -5.23
CA ILE A 129 15.23 14.39 -4.22
C ILE A 129 16.50 13.58 -4.50
N ASP A 130 17.23 13.27 -3.43
CA ASP A 130 18.38 12.37 -3.49
C ASP A 130 17.95 10.95 -3.91
N PRO A 131 18.70 10.23 -4.78
CA PRO A 131 18.31 8.90 -5.24
C PRO A 131 18.07 7.86 -4.13
N ILE A 132 18.80 7.92 -3.02
CA ILE A 132 18.62 7.02 -1.88
C ILE A 132 17.33 7.35 -1.14
N ARG A 133 17.03 8.64 -0.96
CA ARG A 133 15.75 9.07 -0.38
C ARG A 133 14.57 8.70 -1.29
N TYR A 134 14.71 8.87 -2.60
CA TYR A 134 13.70 8.46 -3.58
C TYR A 134 13.45 6.95 -3.52
N ALA A 135 14.51 6.14 -3.51
CA ALA A 135 14.38 4.69 -3.39
C ALA A 135 13.68 4.28 -2.08
N ALA A 136 13.94 4.97 -0.96
CA ALA A 136 13.24 4.74 0.29
C ALA A 136 11.75 5.11 0.22
N THR A 137 11.41 6.22 -0.44
CA THR A 137 10.00 6.60 -0.68
C THR A 137 9.27 5.56 -1.55
N VAL A 138 9.87 5.14 -2.67
CA VAL A 138 9.30 4.09 -3.55
C VAL A 138 9.07 2.78 -2.78
N ARG A 139 9.97 2.46 -1.84
CA ARG A 139 9.88 1.25 -1.01
C ARG A 139 8.73 1.32 -0.01
N SER A 140 8.51 2.47 0.64
CA SER A 140 7.50 2.60 1.70
C SER A 140 6.06 2.71 1.18
N VAL A 141 5.84 3.44 0.09
CA VAL A 141 4.49 3.77 -0.42
C VAL A 141 3.69 2.49 -0.75
N PRO A 142 2.50 2.24 -0.17
CA PRO A 142 1.66 1.11 -0.58
C PRO A 142 1.01 1.31 -1.94
N SER A 143 0.74 2.56 -2.34
CA SER A 143 0.05 2.92 -3.58
C SER A 143 0.73 2.40 -4.84
N ASN A 144 2.04 2.09 -4.83
CA ASN A 144 2.74 1.60 -6.02
C ASN A 144 2.92 0.06 -6.02
N LEU A 145 2.17 -0.67 -5.21
CA LEU A 145 2.26 -2.12 -5.05
C LEU A 145 1.09 -2.84 -5.72
N VAL A 146 1.40 -3.86 -6.51
CA VAL A 146 0.45 -4.89 -6.95
C VAL A 146 1.02 -6.26 -6.59
N LEU A 147 0.23 -7.10 -5.94
CA LEU A 147 0.68 -8.41 -5.48
C LEU A 147 -0.35 -9.49 -5.78
N ARG A 148 0.10 -10.74 -5.83
CA ARG A 148 -0.81 -11.88 -5.85
C ARG A 148 -1.55 -11.95 -4.52
N ARG A 149 -2.85 -12.26 -4.58
CA ARG A 149 -3.70 -12.32 -3.39
C ARG A 149 -3.14 -13.19 -2.26
N TRP A 150 -2.66 -14.38 -2.61
CA TRP A 150 -2.13 -15.33 -1.63
C TRP A 150 -0.94 -14.79 -0.82
N VAL A 151 -0.16 -13.85 -1.36
CA VAL A 151 0.96 -13.20 -0.66
C VAL A 151 0.45 -12.31 0.47
N PHE A 152 -0.62 -11.55 0.20
CA PHE A 152 -1.28 -10.73 1.22
C PHE A 152 -1.86 -11.60 2.34
N ASP A 153 -2.57 -12.66 1.97
CA ASP A 153 -3.17 -13.58 2.93
C ASP A 153 -2.10 -14.30 3.77
N PHE A 154 -0.97 -14.66 3.14
CA PHE A 154 0.17 -15.24 3.85
C PHE A 154 0.73 -14.28 4.90
N LEU A 155 0.88 -13.00 4.57
CA LEU A 155 1.38 -12.00 5.53
C LEU A 155 0.36 -11.62 6.62
N GLY A 156 -0.92 -12.02 6.46
CA GLY A 156 -2.00 -11.68 7.40
C GLY A 156 -2.55 -10.25 7.26
N GLY A 157 -2.09 -9.51 6.26
CA GLY A 157 -2.38 -8.09 6.04
C GLY A 157 -1.37 -7.14 6.69
N PHE A 158 -1.66 -5.84 6.62
CA PHE A 158 -0.84 -4.80 7.26
C PHE A 158 -0.93 -4.93 8.79
N PRO A 159 0.17 -4.72 9.54
CA PRO A 159 0.11 -4.79 10.99
C PRO A 159 -0.68 -3.60 11.58
N GLU A 160 -1.59 -3.90 12.51
CA GLU A 160 -2.50 -2.93 13.14
C GLU A 160 -2.07 -2.59 14.59
N ASP A 161 -0.80 -2.84 14.97
CA ASP A 161 -0.28 -2.54 16.31
C ASP A 161 -0.44 -1.03 16.62
N PRO A 162 -1.01 -0.64 17.78
CA PRO A 162 -1.21 0.76 18.16
C PRO A 162 0.05 1.64 18.07
N ILE A 163 1.25 1.07 18.12
CA ILE A 163 2.50 1.84 17.97
C ILE A 163 2.64 2.50 16.58
N PHE A 164 2.01 1.95 15.54
CA PHE A 164 2.02 2.54 14.19
C PHE A 164 1.04 3.72 14.05
N ARG A 165 0.24 4.00 15.08
CA ARG A 165 -0.73 5.10 15.08
C ARG A 165 -0.14 6.46 15.43
N THR A 166 1.17 6.52 15.62
CA THR A 166 1.93 7.74 15.90
C THR A 166 2.15 8.55 14.63
N PRO A 167 2.54 9.84 14.72
CA PRO A 167 2.87 10.66 13.54
C PRO A 167 4.01 10.11 12.68
N LEU A 168 4.81 9.18 13.22
CA LEU A 168 5.90 8.52 12.51
C LEU A 168 5.43 7.36 11.63
N ALA A 169 4.23 6.82 11.88
CA ALA A 169 3.68 5.66 11.19
C ALA A 169 4.64 4.45 11.17
N GLY A 170 4.44 3.50 10.25
CA GLY A 170 5.42 2.45 9.97
C GLY A 170 4.82 1.08 9.70
N GLU A 171 3.49 0.98 9.66
CA GLU A 171 2.77 -0.23 9.29
C GLU A 171 3.03 -0.63 7.83
N ASP A 172 3.14 0.37 6.96
CA ASP A 172 3.49 0.23 5.55
C ASP A 172 4.92 -0.29 5.40
N VAL A 173 5.89 0.32 6.08
CA VAL A 173 7.28 -0.11 6.10
C VAL A 173 7.39 -1.54 6.64
N ALA A 174 6.71 -1.86 7.75
CA ALA A 174 6.73 -3.20 8.32
C ALA A 174 6.19 -4.26 7.34
N PHE A 175 5.08 -3.95 6.66
CA PHE A 175 4.51 -4.83 5.62
C PHE A 175 5.47 -5.00 4.43
N GLN A 176 6.01 -3.91 3.91
CA GLN A 176 6.92 -3.92 2.77
C GLN A 176 8.23 -4.65 3.09
N GLU A 177 8.80 -4.45 4.29
CA GLU A 177 10.00 -5.18 4.71
C GLU A 177 9.75 -6.69 4.83
N ALA A 178 8.60 -7.10 5.38
CA ALA A 178 8.23 -8.51 5.40
C ALA A 178 8.10 -9.06 3.97
N LEU A 179 7.41 -8.33 3.09
CA LEU A 179 7.22 -8.66 1.68
C LEU A 179 8.56 -8.86 0.96
N PHE A 180 9.45 -7.87 1.00
CA PHE A 180 10.78 -7.92 0.36
C PHE A 180 11.69 -9.00 0.95
N SER A 181 11.49 -9.37 2.22
CA SER A 181 12.33 -10.38 2.87
C SER A 181 11.92 -11.83 2.63
N LEU A 182 10.70 -12.05 2.14
CA LEU A 182 10.09 -13.38 2.01
C LEU A 182 9.69 -13.74 0.57
N PHE A 183 9.46 -12.75 -0.28
CA PHE A 183 8.87 -12.93 -1.60
C PHE A 183 9.71 -12.29 -2.69
N ASN A 184 9.49 -12.77 -3.93
CA ASN A 184 10.14 -12.22 -5.10
C ASN A 184 9.38 -10.98 -5.59
N VAL A 185 9.86 -9.81 -5.18
CA VAL A 185 9.31 -8.52 -5.58
C VAL A 185 10.09 -7.96 -6.77
N LEU A 186 9.40 -7.73 -7.88
CA LEU A 186 9.98 -7.06 -9.05
C LEU A 186 9.79 -5.55 -8.92
N ASN A 187 10.89 -4.79 -9.05
CA ASN A 187 10.82 -3.32 -9.10
C ASN A 187 10.88 -2.85 -10.56
N ILE A 188 9.96 -1.96 -10.92
CA ILE A 188 9.87 -1.34 -12.25
C ILE A 188 10.25 0.13 -12.11
N GLU A 189 11.21 0.60 -12.90
CA GLU A 189 11.73 1.97 -12.82
C GLU A 189 10.77 3.02 -13.39
N GLU A 190 9.93 2.62 -14.36
CA GLU A 190 8.92 3.49 -14.96
C GLU A 190 8.02 4.10 -13.88
N ARG A 191 7.76 5.40 -14.00
CA ARG A 191 6.97 6.15 -13.02
C ARG A 191 5.52 6.16 -13.45
N LEU A 192 4.71 5.29 -12.86
CA LEU A 192 3.30 5.14 -13.21
C LEU A 192 2.33 5.40 -12.05
N LEU A 193 2.85 5.86 -10.90
CA LEU A 193 2.05 6.38 -9.81
C LEU A 193 2.35 7.87 -9.66
N LEU A 194 1.32 8.72 -9.70
CA LEU A 194 1.44 10.10 -9.25
C LEU A 194 1.23 10.12 -7.73
N HIS A 195 2.32 10.34 -6.98
CA HIS A 195 2.33 10.37 -5.53
C HIS A 195 2.19 11.81 -5.03
N HIS A 196 1.01 12.16 -4.52
CA HIS A 196 0.71 13.53 -4.11
C HIS A 196 1.30 13.84 -2.73
N CYS A 197 2.22 14.78 -2.70
CA CYS A 197 3.03 15.16 -1.57
C CYS A 197 2.83 16.66 -1.27
N PRO A 198 1.66 17.08 -0.76
CA PRO A 198 1.40 18.48 -0.46
C PRO A 198 2.39 18.99 0.60
N PRO A 199 2.65 20.32 0.68
CA PRO A 199 3.49 20.90 1.72
C PRO A 199 3.08 20.42 3.12
N ASN A 200 4.07 20.10 3.96
CA ASN A 200 3.91 19.52 5.30
C ASN A 200 3.37 18.07 5.36
N SER A 201 3.32 17.36 4.24
CA SER A 201 3.04 15.91 4.22
C SER A 201 4.09 15.08 4.97
N HIS A 202 3.78 13.80 5.21
CA HIS A 202 4.75 12.82 5.72
C HIS A 202 6.03 12.78 4.89
N PHE A 203 5.91 12.91 3.58
CA PHE A 203 7.06 12.97 2.67
C PHE A 203 7.96 14.18 2.92
N HIS A 204 7.40 15.39 3.12
CA HIS A 204 8.21 16.56 3.45
C HIS A 204 8.90 16.44 4.82
N ARG A 205 8.23 15.87 5.82
CA ARG A 205 8.85 15.56 7.12
C ARG A 205 10.01 14.58 6.96
N PHE A 206 9.83 13.53 6.15
CA PHE A 206 10.88 12.57 5.82
C PHE A 206 12.10 13.26 5.20
N LEU A 207 11.92 14.18 4.25
CA LEU A 207 13.03 14.93 3.65
C LEU A 207 13.75 15.84 4.65
N ALA A 208 12.99 16.47 5.56
CA ALA A 208 13.52 17.40 6.55
C ALA A 208 14.29 16.70 7.67
N GLU A 209 13.86 15.50 8.06
CA GLU A 209 14.40 14.78 9.22
C GLU A 209 15.53 13.82 8.86
N THR A 210 15.49 13.23 7.67
CA THR A 210 16.54 12.28 7.25
C THR A 210 17.72 13.00 6.63
N ARG A 211 18.84 12.30 6.46
CA ARG A 211 19.97 12.76 5.63
C ARG A 211 20.68 11.56 4.99
N VAL A 212 21.46 11.82 3.95
CA VAL A 212 22.25 10.79 3.29
C VAL A 212 23.71 11.00 3.64
N GLU A 213 24.32 10.02 4.29
CA GLU A 213 25.72 10.03 4.71
C GLU A 213 26.38 8.73 4.26
N ASN A 214 27.52 8.81 3.56
CA ASN A 214 28.27 7.65 3.05
C ASN A 214 27.42 6.64 2.26
N GLY A 215 26.45 7.13 1.46
CA GLY A 215 25.56 6.29 0.67
C GLY A 215 24.47 5.59 1.48
N GLN A 216 24.25 5.99 2.73
CA GLN A 216 23.23 5.42 3.61
C GLN A 216 22.23 6.49 4.04
N LEU A 217 20.96 6.07 4.15
CA LEU A 217 19.89 6.91 4.69
C LEU A 217 19.94 6.88 6.22
N ILE A 218 20.14 8.05 6.81
CA ILE A 218 20.22 8.24 8.25
C ILE A 218 18.91 8.88 8.73
N TYR A 219 18.26 8.20 9.67
CA TYR A 219 17.11 8.71 10.40
C TYR A 219 17.56 9.32 11.72
N PRO A 220 16.85 10.33 12.25
CA PRO A 220 17.11 10.81 13.60
C PRO A 220 16.75 9.70 14.59
N GLU A 221 17.57 9.50 15.62
CA GLU A 221 17.24 8.55 16.67
C GLU A 221 16.17 9.12 17.59
N SER A 222 15.14 8.32 17.89
CA SER A 222 14.19 8.61 18.94
C SER A 222 13.71 7.31 19.61
N PRO A 223 13.33 7.34 20.90
CA PRO A 223 12.74 6.18 21.58
C PRO A 223 11.54 5.60 20.82
N GLU A 224 10.71 6.47 20.24
CA GLU A 224 9.54 6.10 19.45
C GLU A 224 9.92 5.35 18.16
N ARG A 225 10.92 5.83 17.40
CA ARG A 225 11.41 5.13 16.20
C ARG A 225 11.98 3.75 16.53
N LEU A 226 12.66 3.62 17.67
CA LEU A 226 13.16 2.33 18.14
C LEU A 226 12.01 1.37 18.47
N GLU A 227 10.93 1.86 19.06
CA GLU A 227 9.76 1.05 19.40
C GLU A 227 8.99 0.61 18.15
N ILE A 228 8.78 1.51 17.19
CA ILE A 228 8.23 1.21 15.86
C ILE A 228 9.09 0.14 15.17
N GLY A 229 10.42 0.30 15.19
CA GLY A 229 11.35 -0.69 14.63
C GLY A 229 11.25 -2.06 15.30
N ARG A 230 11.07 -2.12 16.62
CA ARG A 230 10.83 -3.37 17.34
C ARG A 230 9.49 -4.01 16.95
N ALA A 231 8.44 -3.22 16.80
CA ALA A 231 7.12 -3.71 16.39
C ALA A 231 7.15 -4.28 14.96
N ALA A 232 7.77 -3.56 14.02
CA ALA A 232 8.03 -4.04 12.67
C ALA A 232 8.86 -5.35 12.71
N GLY A 233 9.89 -5.41 13.54
CA GLY A 233 10.72 -6.60 13.72
C GLY A 233 9.92 -7.81 14.22
N ARG A 234 8.97 -7.62 15.15
CA ARG A 234 8.06 -8.70 15.59
C ARG A 234 7.19 -9.21 14.45
N PHE A 235 6.61 -8.31 13.66
CA PHE A 235 5.79 -8.66 12.50
C PHE A 235 6.58 -9.47 11.46
N ILE A 236 7.77 -8.99 11.08
CA ILE A 236 8.65 -9.67 10.12
C ILE A 236 9.09 -11.05 10.64
N THR A 237 9.40 -11.15 11.94
CA THR A 237 9.79 -12.43 12.57
C THR A 237 8.64 -13.44 12.53
N ALA A 238 7.42 -13.01 12.87
CA ALA A 238 6.24 -13.86 12.80
C ALA A 238 5.99 -14.39 11.37
N ALA A 239 6.10 -13.51 10.35
CA ALA A 239 5.96 -13.90 8.96
C ALA A 239 7.03 -14.92 8.52
N ARG A 240 8.28 -14.78 8.99
CA ARG A 240 9.37 -15.73 8.73
C ARG A 240 9.13 -17.09 9.38
N ASP A 241 8.64 -17.10 10.62
CA ASP A 241 8.35 -18.33 11.32
C ASP A 241 7.18 -19.09 10.68
N GLN A 242 6.16 -18.37 10.21
CA GLN A 242 5.10 -18.94 9.38
C GLN A 242 5.65 -19.57 8.08
N ALA A 243 6.59 -18.90 7.40
CA ALA A 243 7.22 -19.43 6.18
C ALA A 243 8.01 -20.70 6.44
N ARG A 244 8.78 -20.74 7.53
CA ARG A 244 9.50 -21.94 7.96
C ARG A 244 8.53 -23.08 8.27
N ALA A 245 7.44 -22.81 8.98
CA ALA A 245 6.43 -23.81 9.31
C ALA A 245 5.76 -24.38 8.05
N ALA A 246 5.39 -23.52 7.09
CA ALA A 246 4.81 -23.94 5.82
C ALA A 246 5.77 -24.82 4.99
N MET A 247 7.05 -24.44 4.93
CA MET A 247 8.08 -25.23 4.24
C MET A 247 8.29 -26.60 4.89
N GLN A 248 8.35 -26.65 6.23
CA GLN A 248 8.45 -27.91 6.96
C GLN A 248 7.22 -28.81 6.76
N ALA A 249 6.02 -28.24 6.70
CA ALA A 249 4.80 -28.98 6.41
C ALA A 249 4.78 -29.55 4.97
N SER A 250 5.31 -28.80 4.00
CA SER A 250 5.43 -29.27 2.61
C SER A 250 6.44 -30.41 2.46
N LEU A 251 7.54 -30.40 3.22
CA LEU A 251 8.56 -31.45 3.22
C LEU A 251 8.11 -32.75 3.92
N ARG A 252 7.05 -32.69 4.73
CA ARG A 252 6.47 -33.84 5.44
C ARG A 252 5.32 -34.51 4.68
N ARG A 253 4.93 -33.99 3.51
CA ARG A 253 3.96 -34.66 2.63
C ARG A 253 4.69 -35.77 1.85
N PRO A 254 4.26 -37.04 1.98
CA PRO A 254 4.88 -38.17 1.29
C PRO A 254 4.68 -38.12 -0.23
#